data_AF-A0A1G0H6J0-F1
#
_entry.id   AF-A0A1G0H6J0-F1
#
_cell.length_a   1.000
_cell.length_b   1.000
_cell.length_c   1.000
_cell.angle_alpha   90.00
_cell.angle_beta   90.00
_cell.angle_gamma   90.00
#
_symmetry.space_group_name_H-M   'P 1'
#
loop_
_entity.id
_entity.type
_entity.pdbx_description
1 polymer ?
#
loop_
_entity_poly.entity_id
_entity_poly.type
_entity_poly.pdbx_seq_one_letter_code
_entity_poly.pdbx_strand_id
1 'polypeptide(L)'
;MQTYLELLQKVIDTGVMTADRTGVGTKRIFSHEMRFDLSKGFPLLTTKKCHTKSIIIELLWFLNGDTNIKYLNDHGVSIWNEWADAKGDLGPVYGKQWRRWETKEGKV
;
A
#
# COMPACT_ATOMS: atom_id res chain seq x y z
N MET A 1 9.20 7.90 15.28
CA MET A 1 9.44 7.55 13.86
C MET A 1 10.93 7.49 13.47
N GLN A 2 11.87 7.62 14.42
CA GLN A 2 13.31 7.44 14.14
C GLN A 2 13.60 6.11 13.44
N THR A 3 12.91 5.03 13.83
CA THR A 3 12.94 3.70 13.19
C THR A 3 12.76 3.74 11.67
N TYR A 4 11.85 4.57 11.15
CA TYR A 4 11.65 4.70 9.70
C TYR A 4 12.81 5.44 9.01
N LEU A 5 13.35 6.48 9.66
CA LEU A 5 14.49 7.23 9.12
C LEU A 5 15.77 6.37 9.13
N GLU A 6 15.96 5.53 10.15
CA GLU A 6 17.06 4.56 10.22
C GLU A 6 16.97 3.53 9.10
N LEU A 7 15.77 3.05 8.75
CA LEU A 7 15.58 2.18 7.58
C LEU A 7 15.97 2.91 6.28
N LEU A 8 15.51 4.14 6.07
CA LEU A 8 15.88 4.91 4.88
C LEU A 8 17.40 5.10 4.79
N GLN A 9 18.04 5.48 5.89
CA GLN A 9 19.49 5.66 5.95
C GLN A 9 20.22 4.34 5.66
N LYS A 10 19.78 3.21 6.24
CA LYS A 10 20.33 1.88 5.95
C LYS A 10 20.24 1.53 4.47
N VAL A 11 19.10 1.80 3.82
CA VAL A 11 18.96 1.57 2.37
C VAL A 11 19.93 2.44 1.57
N ILE A 12 20.10 3.71 1.96
CA ILE A 12 21.04 4.65 1.33
C ILE A 12 22.49 4.21 1.52
N ASP A 13 22.88 3.70 2.68
CA ASP A 13 24.29 3.39 2.95
C ASP A 13 24.67 2.01 2.42
N THR A 14 23.82 1.01 2.63
CA THR A 14 24.17 -0.41 2.40
C THR A 14 23.41 -1.06 1.25
N GLY A 15 22.46 -0.37 0.64
CA GLY A 15 21.64 -0.95 -0.43
C GLY A 15 22.43 -1.21 -1.71
N VAL A 16 22.02 -2.25 -2.44
CA VAL A 16 22.59 -2.62 -3.75
C VAL A 16 21.71 -2.07 -4.86
N MET A 17 22.32 -1.52 -5.90
CA MET A 17 21.60 -1.09 -7.10
C MET A 17 21.07 -2.30 -7.86
N THR A 18 19.79 -2.31 -8.20
CA THR A 18 19.16 -3.40 -8.97
C THR A 18 18.14 -2.83 -9.94
N ALA A 19 18.07 -3.41 -11.14
CA ALA A 19 17.00 -3.11 -12.10
C ALA A 19 15.63 -3.54 -11.55
N ASP A 20 14.59 -2.81 -11.89
CA ASP A 20 13.21 -3.08 -11.48
C ASP A 20 12.28 -3.16 -12.70
N ARG A 21 11.03 -3.59 -12.50
CA ARG A 21 10.06 -3.81 -13.59
C ARG A 21 9.70 -2.53 -14.34
N THR A 22 9.80 -1.35 -13.72
CA THR A 22 9.50 -0.09 -14.41
C THR A 22 10.70 0.44 -15.20
N GLY A 23 11.87 -0.19 -15.11
CA GLY A 23 13.09 0.21 -15.82
C GLY A 23 13.79 1.45 -15.23
N VAL A 24 13.42 1.89 -14.02
CA VAL A 24 14.00 3.08 -13.37
C VAL A 24 15.24 2.69 -12.55
N GLY A 25 15.22 1.51 -11.94
CA GLY A 25 16.26 1.05 -11.03
C GLY A 25 15.99 1.46 -9.57
N THR A 26 16.46 0.61 -8.64
CA THR A 26 16.24 0.78 -7.20
C THR A 26 17.54 0.54 -6.44
N LYS A 27 17.72 1.26 -5.32
CA LYS A 27 18.69 0.88 -4.28
C LYS A 27 17.94 0.08 -3.23
N ARG A 28 18.33 -1.18 -3.00
CA ARG A 28 17.56 -2.10 -2.15
C ARG A 28 18.42 -2.88 -1.15
N ILE A 29 17.81 -3.19 -0.02
CA ILE A 29 18.25 -4.24 0.91
C ILE A 29 17.22 -5.37 0.89
N PHE A 30 17.59 -6.55 1.37
CA PHE A 30 16.65 -7.66 1.54
C PHE A 30 16.39 -7.90 3.03
N SER A 31 15.10 -7.96 3.39
CA SER A 31 14.60 -8.14 4.75
C SER A 31 14.95 -7.01 5.74
N HIS A 32 13.94 -6.48 6.40
CA HIS A 32 14.08 -5.52 7.49
C HIS A 32 12.83 -5.58 8.39
N GLU A 33 13.00 -5.41 9.69
CA GLU A 33 11.91 -5.39 10.66
C GLU A 33 11.83 -4.03 11.34
N MET A 34 10.62 -3.52 11.53
CA MET A 34 10.34 -2.36 12.36
C MET A 34 9.25 -2.73 13.37
N ARG A 35 9.31 -2.16 14.57
CA ARG A 35 8.29 -2.33 15.61
C ARG A 35 7.77 -0.97 16.06
N PHE A 36 6.46 -0.87 16.24
CA PHE A 36 5.79 0.34 16.70
C PHE A 36 4.86 -0.01 17.86
N ASP A 37 5.13 0.52 19.05
CA ASP A 37 4.22 0.41 20.19
C ASP A 37 3.06 1.41 20.03
N LEU A 38 1.89 0.90 19.65
CA LEU A 38 0.70 1.72 19.40
C LEU A 38 0.15 2.39 20.66
N SER A 39 0.54 1.94 21.87
CA SER A 39 0.18 2.63 23.12
C SER A 39 0.90 3.97 23.29
N LYS A 40 2.02 4.17 22.57
CA LYS A 40 2.80 5.41 22.58
C LYS A 40 2.30 6.43 21.54
N GLY A 41 1.37 6.04 20.68
CA GLY A 41 0.76 6.91 19.68
C GLY A 41 0.61 6.24 18.32
N PHE A 42 -0.02 6.96 17.39
CA PHE A 42 -0.24 6.49 16.03
C PHE A 42 1.01 6.73 15.16
N PRO A 43 1.59 5.70 14.52
CA PRO A 43 2.88 5.79 13.82
C PRO A 43 2.76 6.44 12.43
N LEU A 44 2.16 7.63 12.35
CA LEU A 44 2.14 8.45 11.14
C LEU A 44 3.45 9.23 11.02
N LEU A 45 4.03 9.26 9.82
CA LEU A 45 5.22 10.06 9.56
C LEU A 45 4.93 11.55 9.76
N THR A 46 5.85 12.22 10.46
CA THR A 46 5.76 13.65 10.75
C THR A 46 6.83 14.47 10.02
N THR A 47 7.88 13.82 9.51
CA THR A 47 8.97 14.48 8.76
C THR A 47 8.58 14.87 7.33
N LYS A 48 7.41 14.40 6.86
CA LYS A 48 6.74 14.83 5.65
C LYS A 48 5.23 14.70 5.86
N LYS A 49 4.45 15.66 5.40
CA LYS A 49 2.98 15.59 5.45
C LYS A 49 2.47 14.40 4.64
N CYS A 50 1.74 13.50 5.29
CA CYS A 50 1.05 12.37 4.66
C CYS A 50 -0.39 12.75 4.29
N HIS A 51 -0.87 12.27 3.14
CA HIS A 51 -2.26 12.44 2.73
C HIS A 51 -3.16 11.36 3.38
N THR A 52 -3.47 11.57 4.66
CA THR A 52 -4.17 10.57 5.51
C THR A 52 -5.57 10.21 5.02
N LYS A 53 -6.27 11.13 4.35
CA LYS A 53 -7.58 10.88 3.73
C LYS A 53 -7.52 9.68 2.78
N SER A 54 -6.50 9.59 1.92
CA SER A 54 -6.36 8.46 0.99
C SER A 54 -6.16 7.13 1.72
N ILE A 55 -5.34 7.11 2.76
CA ILE A 55 -5.03 5.91 3.54
C ILE A 55 -6.29 5.36 4.22
N ILE A 56 -7.08 6.24 4.84
CA ILE A 56 -8.30 5.84 5.55
C ILE A 56 -9.35 5.31 4.56
N ILE A 57 -9.59 6.04 3.47
CA ILE A 57 -10.58 5.65 2.46
C ILE A 57 -10.19 4.34 1.76
N GLU A 58 -8.91 4.14 1.44
CA GLU A 58 -8.40 2.88 0.89
C GLU A 58 -8.63 1.69 1.84
N LEU A 59 -8.36 1.85 3.14
CA LEU A 59 -8.62 0.79 4.11
C LEU A 59 -10.12 0.46 4.22
N LEU A 60 -10.99 1.47 4.22
CA LEU A 60 -12.45 1.24 4.20
C LEU A 60 -12.90 0.54 2.91
N TRP A 61 -12.29 0.88 1.78
CA TRP A 61 -12.53 0.22 0.49
C TRP A 61 -12.10 -1.25 0.50
N PHE A 62 -10.91 -1.57 1.04
CA PHE A 62 -10.49 -2.96 1.25
C PHE A 62 -11.46 -3.72 2.17
N LEU A 63 -11.88 -3.10 3.28
CA LEU A 63 -12.83 -3.70 4.20
C LEU A 63 -14.20 -3.92 3.56
N ASN A 64 -14.64 -3.05 2.64
CA ASN A 64 -15.87 -3.27 1.85
C ASN A 64 -15.74 -4.44 0.85
N GLY A 65 -14.52 -4.93 0.63
CA GLY A 65 -14.22 -6.00 -0.30
C GLY A 65 -14.28 -5.58 -1.77
N ASP A 66 -14.31 -4.27 -2.02
CA ASP A 66 -14.41 -3.69 -3.35
C ASP A 66 -13.04 -3.73 -4.05
N THR A 67 -13.10 -3.78 -5.38
CA THR A 67 -11.94 -3.82 -6.29
C THR A 67 -12.08 -2.85 -7.45
N ASN A 68 -13.16 -2.06 -7.50
CA ASN A 68 -13.35 -0.99 -8.46
C ASN A 68 -12.99 0.38 -7.84
N ILE A 69 -12.32 1.24 -8.60
CA ILE A 69 -11.86 2.56 -8.11
C ILE A 69 -12.97 3.59 -7.94
N LYS A 70 -14.22 3.30 -8.34
CA LYS A 70 -15.33 4.24 -8.23
C LYS A 70 -15.52 4.76 -6.79
N TYR A 71 -15.53 3.87 -5.80
CA TYR A 71 -15.65 4.27 -4.39
C TYR A 71 -14.51 5.21 -3.98
N LEU A 72 -13.28 4.96 -4.43
CA LEU A 72 -12.13 5.82 -4.15
C LEU A 72 -12.32 7.21 -4.81
N ASN A 73 -12.69 7.23 -6.09
CA ASN A 73 -12.90 8.46 -6.86
C ASN A 73 -14.05 9.31 -6.33
N ASP A 74 -15.17 8.70 -5.94
CA ASP A 74 -16.31 9.38 -5.31
C ASP A 74 -15.92 10.09 -4.00
N HIS A 75 -14.88 9.59 -3.31
CA HIS A 75 -14.31 10.19 -2.11
C HIS A 75 -13.09 11.09 -2.40
N GLY A 76 -12.77 11.35 -3.66
CA GLY A 76 -11.64 12.19 -4.08
C GLY A 76 -10.26 11.56 -3.84
N VAL A 77 -10.16 10.24 -3.96
CA VAL A 77 -8.93 9.45 -3.83
C VAL A 77 -8.59 8.80 -5.18
N SER A 78 -7.39 9.09 -5.70
CA SER A 78 -6.98 8.68 -7.06
C SER A 78 -5.74 7.77 -7.09
N ILE A 79 -5.30 7.23 -5.95
CA ILE A 79 -4.01 6.52 -5.80
C ILE A 79 -3.92 5.17 -6.56
N TRP A 80 -5.04 4.68 -7.07
CA TRP A 80 -5.15 3.43 -7.82
C TRP A 80 -5.46 3.64 -9.31
N ASN A 81 -5.58 4.89 -9.77
CA ASN A 81 -6.08 5.20 -11.11
C ASN A 81 -5.17 4.66 -12.22
N GLU A 82 -3.85 4.66 -12.02
CA GLU A 82 -2.91 4.19 -13.04
C GLU A 82 -2.94 2.67 -13.28
N TRP A 83 -3.58 1.91 -12.39
CA TRP A 83 -3.63 0.44 -12.45
C TRP A 83 -5.00 -0.11 -12.86
N ALA A 84 -6.03 0.72 -12.83
CA ALA A 84 -7.39 0.31 -13.17
C ALA A 84 -7.58 0.23 -14.69
N ASP A 85 -8.44 -0.69 -15.12
CA ASP A 85 -8.85 -0.76 -16.52
C ASP A 85 -9.81 0.39 -16.90
N ALA A 86 -10.27 0.40 -18.15
CA ALA A 86 -11.19 1.44 -18.65
C ALA A 86 -12.55 1.50 -17.92
N LYS A 87 -12.92 0.45 -17.17
CA LYS A 87 -14.15 0.39 -16.35
C LYS A 87 -13.87 0.70 -14.87
N GLY A 88 -12.60 0.92 -14.52
CA GLY A 88 -12.17 1.17 -13.14
C GLY A 88 -11.88 -0.10 -12.34
N ASP A 89 -11.85 -1.27 -12.97
CA ASP A 89 -11.63 -2.54 -12.28
C ASP A 89 -10.12 -2.85 -12.14
N LEU A 90 -9.72 -3.32 -10.95
CA LEU A 90 -8.35 -3.76 -10.65
C LEU A 90 -8.18 -5.28 -10.68
N GLY A 91 -9.26 -6.01 -10.96
CA GLY A 91 -9.31 -7.47 -10.79
C GLY A 91 -9.33 -7.89 -9.31
N PRO A 92 -9.01 -9.16 -9.00
CA PRO A 92 -9.24 -9.75 -7.68
C PRO A 92 -8.15 -9.40 -6.65
N VAL A 93 -7.95 -8.11 -6.37
CA VAL A 93 -6.95 -7.61 -5.41
C VAL A 93 -7.45 -7.68 -3.95
N TYR A 94 -6.71 -7.06 -3.03
CA TYR A 94 -6.88 -7.12 -1.57
C TYR A 94 -8.33 -7.24 -1.09
N GLY A 95 -9.21 -6.32 -1.46
CA GLY A 95 -10.61 -6.31 -1.01
C GLY A 95 -11.34 -7.62 -1.30
N LYS A 96 -11.29 -8.12 -2.55
CA LYS A 96 -11.86 -9.43 -2.91
C LYS A 96 -11.25 -10.51 -2.02
N GLN A 97 -9.93 -10.57 -1.91
CA GLN A 97 -9.27 -11.65 -1.17
C GLN A 97 -9.54 -11.62 0.33
N TRP A 98 -9.68 -10.45 0.93
CA TRP A 98 -9.98 -10.29 2.36
C TRP A 98 -11.40 -10.69 2.73
N ARG A 99 -12.36 -10.45 1.83
CA ARG A 99 -13.78 -10.60 2.13
C ARG A 99 -14.43 -11.80 1.44
N ARG A 100 -13.89 -12.23 0.31
CA ARG A 100 -14.49 -13.16 -0.65
C ARG A 100 -13.40 -13.98 -1.38
N TRP A 101 -12.55 -14.64 -0.61
CA TRP A 101 -11.55 -15.56 -1.17
C TRP A 101 -12.25 -16.75 -1.83
N GLU A 102 -11.96 -17.00 -3.11
CA GLU A 102 -12.59 -18.07 -3.87
C GLU A 102 -11.70 -19.32 -3.84
N THR A 103 -12.24 -20.42 -3.32
CA THR A 103 -11.55 -21.71 -3.29
C THR A 103 -11.56 -22.38 -4.66
N LYS A 104 -10.76 -23.44 -4.84
CA LYS A 104 -10.74 -24.25 -6.08
C LYS A 104 -12.11 -24.84 -6.44
N GLU A 105 -13.01 -25.00 -5.46
CA GLU A 105 -14.37 -25.52 -5.63
C GLU A 105 -15.40 -24.42 -5.94
N GLY A 106 -14.98 -23.16 -6.08
CA GLY A 106 -15.86 -22.01 -6.33
C GLY A 106 -16.63 -21.52 -5.10
N LYS A 107 -16.27 -21.98 -3.90
CA LYS A 107 -16.84 -21.50 -2.63
C LYS A 107 -16.15 -20.22 -2.19
N VAL A 108 -16.94 -19.29 -1.63
CA VAL A 108 -16.55 -17.97 -1.11
C VAL A 108 -16.72 -17.94 0.41
#